data_AF-A0A099I3X1-F1
#
_entry.id   AF-A0A099I3X1-F1
#
_cell.length_a   1.000
_cell.length_b   1.000
_cell.length_c   1.000
_cell.angle_alpha   90.00
_cell.angle_beta   90.00
_cell.angle_gamma   90.00
#
_symmetry.space_group_name_H-M   'P 1'
#
loop_
_entity.id
_entity.type
_entity.pdbx_description
1 polymer ?
#
loop_
_entity_poly.entity_id
_entity_poly.type
_entity_poly.pdbx_seq_one_letter_code
_entity_poly.pdbx_strand_id
1 'polypeptide(L)'
;MNPKFTPSKTVRDVIQFDKEHKQLRFLMDEEKVIPYREISSCSLKNQYYKKSSVSQLANLFTINGILASENQELRVCIEVKLKDDTRVYGYVSRDIIRPNLTPYHEDVATGRYILKLIRKVIAREQQTASAA
;
A
#
# COMPACT_ATOMS: atom_id res chain seq x y z
N MET A 1 -28.78 5.79 -13.70
CA MET A 1 -28.39 5.11 -12.45
C MET A 1 -26.90 4.83 -12.53
N ASN A 2 -26.10 5.39 -11.61
CA ASN A 2 -24.69 5.00 -11.52
C ASN A 2 -24.61 3.57 -10.97
N PRO A 3 -23.85 2.66 -11.60
CA PRO A 3 -23.64 1.34 -11.02
C PRO A 3 -22.95 1.52 -9.66
N LYS A 4 -23.60 1.01 -8.60
CA LYS A 4 -22.95 0.81 -7.30
C LYS A 4 -21.87 -0.25 -7.51
N PHE A 5 -20.64 0.21 -7.71
CA PHE A 5 -19.47 -0.63 -7.61
C PHE A 5 -19.36 -1.14 -6.18
N THR A 6 -19.63 -2.43 -5.99
CA THR A 6 -19.25 -3.14 -4.76
C THR A 6 -17.86 -3.72 -4.99
N PRO A 7 -16.78 -3.07 -4.51
CA PRO A 7 -15.44 -3.63 -4.67
C PRO A 7 -15.32 -4.84 -3.74
N SER A 8 -15.23 -6.04 -4.31
CA SER A 8 -14.68 -7.16 -3.55
C SER A 8 -13.20 -6.84 -3.37
N LYS A 9 -12.70 -6.73 -2.14
CA LYS A 9 -11.29 -6.42 -1.88
C LYS A 9 -10.43 -7.64 -2.24
N THR A 10 -10.23 -7.94 -3.53
CA THR A 10 -9.15 -8.83 -3.91
C THR A 10 -7.88 -8.03 -4.11
N VAL A 11 -6.74 -8.70 -3.99
CA VAL A 11 -5.42 -8.14 -4.29
C VAL A 11 -5.34 -7.60 -5.73
N ARG A 12 -6.09 -8.21 -6.65
CA ARG A 12 -6.13 -7.82 -8.07
C ARG A 12 -6.81 -6.48 -8.30
N ASP A 13 -7.61 -6.00 -7.36
CA ASP A 13 -8.25 -4.68 -7.45
C ASP A 13 -7.31 -3.56 -6.96
N VAL A 14 -6.19 -3.93 -6.33
CA VAL A 14 -5.20 -3.02 -5.78
C VAL A 14 -3.95 -2.97 -6.65
N ILE A 15 -3.49 -4.13 -7.11
CA ILE A 15 -2.19 -4.27 -7.77
C ILE A 15 -2.18 -5.37 -8.83
N GLN A 16 -1.40 -5.16 -9.88
CA GLN A 16 -1.09 -6.13 -10.91
C GLN A 16 0.41 -6.43 -10.94
N PHE A 17 0.75 -7.71 -11.00
CA PHE A 17 2.12 -8.20 -11.18
C PHE A 17 2.26 -8.73 -12.60
N ASP A 18 2.94 -7.97 -13.45
CA ASP A 18 3.32 -8.42 -14.78
C ASP A 18 4.63 -9.22 -14.66
N LYS A 19 4.55 -10.53 -14.90
CA LYS A 19 5.72 -11.42 -14.86
C LYS A 19 6.50 -11.40 -16.17
N GLU A 20 5.83 -11.14 -17.28
CA GLU A 20 6.42 -11.14 -18.62
C GLU A 20 7.31 -9.91 -18.79
N HIS A 21 6.76 -8.73 -18.48
CA HIS A 21 7.48 -7.46 -18.56
C HIS A 21 8.20 -7.08 -17.27
N LYS A 22 8.08 -7.91 -16.22
CA LYS A 22 8.70 -7.72 -14.91
C LYS A 22 8.35 -6.36 -14.26
N GLN A 23 7.06 -6.04 -14.23
CA GLN A 23 6.53 -4.75 -13.80
C GLN A 23 5.41 -4.86 -12.77
N LEU A 24 5.36 -3.88 -11.88
CA LEU A 24 4.33 -3.68 -10.88
C LEU A 24 3.42 -2.54 -11.31
N ARG A 25 2.10 -2.70 -11.19
CA ARG A 25 1.14 -1.62 -11.43
C ARG A 25 0.14 -1.51 -10.29
N PHE A 26 -0.03 -0.31 -9.76
CA PHE A 26 -1.12 0.00 -8.84
C PHE A 26 -2.36 0.42 -9.63
N LEU A 27 -3.54 -0.02 -9.19
CA LEU A 27 -4.78 0.07 -9.98
C LEU A 27 -5.82 1.06 -9.41
N MET A 28 -5.60 1.56 -8.19
CA MET A 28 -6.60 2.39 -7.49
C MET A 28 -6.41 3.91 -7.63
N ASP A 29 -5.23 4.36 -8.08
CA ASP A 29 -4.87 5.77 -8.27
C ASP A 29 -4.24 5.95 -9.67
N GLU A 30 -3.68 7.13 -9.98
CA GLU A 30 -2.94 7.34 -11.25
C GLU A 30 -1.99 6.18 -11.54
N GLU A 31 -2.20 5.57 -12.70
CA GLU A 31 -1.55 4.32 -13.05
C GLU A 31 -0.05 4.53 -13.16
N LYS A 32 0.69 3.99 -12.18
CA LYS A 32 2.14 3.96 -12.18
C LYS A 32 2.63 2.55 -12.41
N VAL A 33 3.39 2.39 -13.49
CA VAL A 33 4.07 1.16 -13.87
C VAL A 33 5.51 1.24 -13.36
N ILE A 34 5.90 0.30 -12.51
CA ILE A 34 7.20 0.29 -11.83
C ILE A 34 7.93 -1.01 -12.19
N PRO A 35 9.06 -0.96 -12.92
CA PRO A 35 9.86 -2.16 -13.17
C PRO A 35 10.45 -2.70 -11.86
N TYR A 36 10.42 -4.02 -11.65
CA TYR A 36 10.89 -4.63 -10.39
C TYR A 36 12.35 -4.30 -10.07
N ARG A 37 13.19 -4.17 -11.10
CA ARG A 37 14.62 -3.84 -10.97
C ARG A 37 14.88 -2.45 -10.39
N GLU A 38 13.92 -1.53 -10.51
CA GLU A 38 14.04 -0.16 -9.99
C GLU A 38 13.61 -0.06 -8.52
N ILE A 39 12.98 -1.10 -7.98
CA ILE A 39 12.50 -1.10 -6.60
C ILE A 39 13.69 -1.31 -5.65
N SER A 40 13.93 -0.34 -4.79
CA SER A 40 14.91 -0.41 -3.69
C SER A 40 14.30 -1.06 -2.46
N SER A 41 13.11 -0.61 -2.03
CA SER A 41 12.41 -1.18 -0.89
C SER A 41 10.91 -0.91 -0.94
N CYS A 42 10.16 -1.63 -0.11
CA CYS A 42 8.71 -1.42 0.03
C CYS A 42 8.28 -1.56 1.49
N SER A 43 7.30 -0.74 1.87
CA SER A 43 6.73 -0.72 3.22
C SER A 43 5.25 -0.40 3.20
N LEU A 44 4.54 -0.83 4.23
CA LEU A 44 3.12 -0.51 4.44
C LEU A 44 3.03 0.71 5.35
N LYS A 45 2.23 1.70 4.97
CA LYS A 45 2.14 3.01 5.62
C LYS A 45 0.69 3.45 5.75
N ASN A 46 0.46 4.36 6.70
CA ASN A 46 -0.74 5.17 6.78
C ASN A 46 -0.42 6.55 6.23
N GLN A 47 -1.19 7.00 5.24
CA GLN A 47 -1.15 8.39 4.81
C GLN A 47 -2.30 9.15 5.46
N TYR A 48 -1.96 10.17 6.24
CA TYR A 48 -2.92 10.95 7.02
C TYR A 48 -3.37 12.19 6.24
N TYR A 49 -4.68 12.42 6.18
CA TYR A 49 -5.28 13.52 5.41
C TYR A 49 -5.78 14.67 6.28
N LYS A 50 -5.99 14.45 7.59
CA LYS A 50 -6.47 15.49 8.50
C LYS A 50 -5.71 15.45 9.83
N LYS A 51 -5.03 16.55 10.16
CA LYS A 51 -4.84 16.94 11.57
C LYS A 51 -6.18 17.47 12.03
N SER A 52 -6.95 16.70 12.80
CA SER A 52 -8.07 17.30 13.51
C SER A 52 -7.51 18.40 14.41
N SER A 53 -8.17 19.56 14.46
CA SER A 53 -7.88 20.67 15.39
C SER A 53 -8.09 20.29 16.85
N VAL A 54 -8.41 19.02 17.13
CA VAL A 54 -8.55 18.45 18.46
C VAL A 54 -7.15 18.13 18.98
N SER A 55 -6.63 19.11 19.70
CA SER A 55 -5.43 19.10 20.53
C SER A 55 -5.07 17.74 21.16
N GLN A 56 -3.85 17.30 20.86
CA GLN A 56 -2.83 16.78 21.80
C GLN A 56 -3.07 15.49 22.61
N LEU A 57 -4.20 14.79 22.48
CA LEU A 57 -4.40 13.49 23.17
C LEU A 57 -4.96 12.41 22.24
N ALA A 58 -4.48 12.35 20.99
CA ALA A 58 -4.80 11.20 20.17
C ALA A 58 -3.94 10.02 20.64
N ASN A 59 -4.56 8.98 21.22
CA ASN A 59 -3.85 7.77 21.57
C ASN A 59 -3.16 7.23 20.33
N LEU A 60 -1.83 7.11 20.42
CA LEU A 60 -1.05 6.41 19.42
C LEU A 60 -1.10 4.94 19.76
N PHE A 61 -1.42 4.13 18.77
CA PHE A 61 -1.40 2.69 18.90
C PHE A 61 -0.83 2.10 17.63
N THR A 62 -0.42 0.85 17.74
CA THR A 62 0.16 0.13 16.62
C THR A 62 -0.75 -1.03 16.30
N ILE A 63 -1.37 -1.00 15.12
CA ILE A 63 -2.04 -2.18 14.58
C ILE A 63 -1.03 -2.87 13.68
N ASN A 64 -0.62 -4.08 14.07
CA ASN A 64 0.19 -4.91 13.19
C ASN A 64 1.48 -4.20 12.71
N GLY A 65 2.18 -3.51 13.62
CA GLY A 65 3.42 -2.81 13.32
C GLY A 65 3.27 -1.48 12.55
N ILE A 66 2.04 -1.04 12.28
CA ILE A 66 1.75 0.25 11.63
C ILE A 66 1.19 1.21 12.67
N LEU A 67 1.87 2.35 12.84
CA LEU A 67 1.43 3.40 13.74
C LEU A 67 0.13 4.02 13.23
N ALA A 68 -0.84 4.15 14.12
CA ALA A 68 -2.16 4.74 13.91
C ALA A 68 -2.55 5.66 15.06
N SER A 69 -3.52 6.53 14.83
CA SER A 69 -4.02 7.51 15.79
C SER A 69 -5.54 7.57 15.74
N GLU A 70 -6.21 7.42 16.89
CA GLU A 70 -7.64 7.04 16.95
C GLU A 70 -8.57 8.02 16.22
N ASN A 71 -8.18 9.29 16.20
CA ASN A 71 -8.98 10.40 15.67
C ASN A 71 -8.45 10.95 14.35
N GLN A 72 -7.52 10.24 13.69
CA GLN A 72 -6.97 10.66 12.40
C GLN A 72 -7.64 9.93 11.25
N GLU A 73 -7.92 10.69 10.19
CA GLU A 73 -8.42 10.20 8.92
C GLU A 73 -7.23 9.86 8.02
N LEU A 74 -7.22 8.64 7.48
CA LEU A 74 -6.07 8.10 6.77
C LEU A 74 -6.49 7.19 5.61
N ARG A 75 -5.54 6.89 4.72
CA ARG A 75 -5.59 5.74 3.80
C ARG A 75 -4.42 4.81 4.08
N VAL A 76 -4.66 3.51 3.99
CA VAL A 76 -3.60 2.50 4.00
C VAL A 76 -2.97 2.46 2.60
N CYS A 77 -1.65 2.59 2.53
CA CYS A 77 -0.91 2.58 1.27
C CYS A 77 0.39 1.78 1.37
N ILE A 78 0.84 1.30 0.23
CA ILE A 78 2.14 0.68 0.06
C ILE A 78 3.06 1.75 -0.50
N GLU A 79 4.07 2.10 0.26
CA GLU A 79 5.17 2.93 -0.19
C GLU A 79 6.21 2.04 -0.88
N VAL A 80 6.52 2.35 -2.12
CA VAL A 80 7.60 1.75 -2.90
C VAL A 80 8.67 2.81 -3.09
N LYS A 81 9.84 2.58 -2.51
CA LYS A 81 11.03 3.40 -2.70
C LYS A 81 11.81 2.84 -3.89
N LEU A 82 12.06 3.68 -4.88
CA LEU A 82 12.87 3.36 -6.04
C LEU A 82 14.37 3.61 -5.76
N LYS A 83 15.24 3.10 -6.64
CA LYS A 83 16.69 3.24 -6.51
C LYS A 83 17.19 4.68 -6.66
N ASP A 84 16.45 5.52 -7.37
CA ASP A 84 16.69 6.96 -7.52
C ASP A 84 16.13 7.80 -6.35
N ASP A 85 15.74 7.15 -5.25
CA ASP A 85 15.10 7.75 -4.06
C ASP A 85 13.65 8.24 -4.27
N THR A 86 13.09 8.10 -5.48
CA THR A 86 11.68 8.40 -5.76
C THR A 86 10.76 7.50 -4.94
N ARG A 87 9.70 8.07 -4.36
CA ARG A 87 8.67 7.34 -3.61
C ARG A 87 7.37 7.28 -4.39
N VAL A 88 6.88 6.07 -4.62
CA VAL A 88 5.59 5.82 -5.23
C VAL A 88 4.65 5.22 -4.19
N TYR A 89 3.42 5.72 -4.14
CA TYR A 89 2.41 5.26 -3.21
C TYR A 89 1.29 4.55 -3.96
N GLY A 90 1.06 3.29 -3.61
CA GLY A 90 -0.07 2.50 -4.09
C GLY A 90 -1.09 2.31 -2.99
N TYR A 91 -2.30 2.84 -3.17
CA TYR A 91 -3.32 2.80 -2.13
C TYR A 91 -4.02 1.46 -2.08
N VAL A 92 -4.24 0.97 -0.86
CA VAL A 92 -5.03 -0.23 -0.56
C VAL A 92 -6.44 0.18 -0.16
N SER A 93 -6.56 1.25 0.64
CA SER A 93 -7.85 1.82 1.00
C SER A 93 -8.43 2.62 -0.16
N ARG A 94 -9.66 2.29 -0.58
CA ARG A 94 -10.41 3.07 -1.57
C ARG A 94 -10.80 4.44 -1.03
N ASP A 95 -11.33 4.43 0.19
CA ASP A 95 -11.84 5.62 0.85
C ASP A 95 -10.89 6.06 1.97
N ILE A 96 -11.03 7.32 2.40
CA ILE A 96 -10.41 7.79 3.64
C ILE A 96 -11.18 7.17 4.82
N ILE A 97 -10.44 6.50 5.71
CA ILE A 97 -10.98 5.70 6.81
C ILE A 97 -10.42 6.14 8.16
N ARG A 98 -10.98 5.61 9.25
CA ARG A 98 -10.46 5.76 10.61
C ARG A 98 -9.88 4.45 11.12
N PRO A 99 -8.77 4.48 11.90
CA PRO A 99 -8.03 3.26 12.24
C PRO A 99 -8.71 2.34 13.25
N ASN A 100 -9.73 2.82 13.99
CA ASN A 100 -10.49 2.01 14.95
C ASN A 100 -11.72 1.32 14.33
N LEU A 101 -11.82 1.27 13.00
CA LEU A 101 -12.95 0.68 12.28
C LEU A 101 -12.52 -0.54 11.48
N THR A 102 -13.42 -1.53 11.34
CA THR A 102 -13.19 -2.77 10.57
C THR A 102 -12.54 -2.56 9.19
N PRO A 103 -12.93 -1.54 8.38
CA PRO A 103 -12.29 -1.31 7.08
C PRO A 103 -10.76 -1.14 7.17
N TYR A 104 -10.25 -0.52 8.23
CA TYR A 104 -8.82 -0.34 8.43
C TYR A 104 -8.08 -1.67 8.66
N HIS A 105 -8.64 -2.55 9.49
CA HIS A 105 -8.02 -3.84 9.78
C HIS A 105 -7.94 -4.73 8.51
N GLU A 106 -9.00 -4.73 7.70
CA GLU A 106 -9.03 -5.45 6.42
C GLU A 106 -8.04 -4.88 5.40
N ASP A 107 -7.93 -3.55 5.32
CA ASP A 107 -7.00 -2.89 4.40
C ASP A 107 -5.55 -3.13 4.82
N VAL A 108 -5.25 -3.12 6.12
CA VAL A 108 -3.93 -3.50 6.65
C VAL A 108 -3.61 -4.96 6.34
N ALA A 109 -4.58 -5.88 6.49
CA ALA A 109 -4.38 -7.29 6.16
C ALA A 109 -4.09 -7.49 4.66
N THR A 110 -4.87 -6.85 3.81
CA THR A 110 -4.69 -6.84 2.35
C THR A 110 -3.33 -6.26 1.97
N GLY A 111 -2.98 -5.09 2.51
CA GLY A 111 -1.71 -4.42 2.26
C GLY A 111 -0.50 -5.25 2.68
N ARG A 112 -0.59 -5.99 3.80
CA ARG A 112 0.47 -6.91 4.23
C ARG A 112 0.65 -8.07 3.27
N TYR A 113 -0.47 -8.64 2.79
CA TYR A 113 -0.40 -9.73 1.82
C TYR A 113 0.26 -9.26 0.52
N ILE A 114 -0.11 -8.08 0.01
CA ILE A 114 0.52 -7.47 -1.16
C ILE A 114 2.01 -7.22 -0.91
N LEU A 115 2.37 -6.63 0.24
CA LEU A 115 3.76 -6.36 0.60
C LEU A 115 4.61 -7.63 0.59
N LYS A 116 4.06 -8.75 1.09
CA LYS A 116 4.71 -10.07 1.05
C LYS A 116 4.92 -10.54 -0.39
N LEU A 117 3.97 -10.31 -1.30
CA LEU A 117 4.09 -10.65 -2.72
C LEU A 117 5.17 -9.81 -3.42
N ILE A 118 5.17 -8.48 -3.22
CA ILE A 118 6.18 -7.59 -3.82
C ILE A 118 7.59 -8.00 -3.35
N ARG A 119 7.78 -8.23 -2.05
CA ARG A 119 9.08 -8.68 -1.50
C ARG A 119 9.56 -9.99 -2.10
N LYS A 120 8.66 -10.95 -2.31
CA LYS A 120 9.00 -12.22 -2.99
C LYS A 120 9.47 -12.00 -4.42
N VAL A 121 8.84 -11.08 -5.14
CA VAL A 121 9.22 -10.76 -6.52
C VAL A 121 10.58 -10.06 -6.56
N ILE A 122 10.80 -9.05 -5.71
CA ILE A 122 12.09 -8.33 -5.61
C ILE A 122 13.23 -9.31 -5.29
N ALA A 123 13.05 -10.19 -4.30
CA ALA A 123 14.07 -11.16 -3.92
C ALA A 123 14.44 -12.11 -5.07
N ARG A 124 13.45 -12.54 -5.87
CA ARG A 124 13.69 -13.39 -7.05
C ARG A 124 14.46 -12.66 -8.14
N GLU A 125 14.12 -11.40 -8.42
CA GLU A 125 14.84 -10.60 -9.43
C GLU A 125 16.28 -10.32 -9.00
N GLN A 126 16.53 -10.04 -7.72
CA GLN A 126 17.88 -9.84 -7.20
C GLN A 126 18.74 -11.11 -7.30
N GLN A 127 18.17 -12.29 -7.01
CA GLN A 127 18.87 -13.58 -7.17
C GLN A 127 19.22 -13.87 -8.64
N THR A 128 18.29 -13.57 -9.55
CA THR A 128 18.51 -13.79 -10.99
C THR A 128 19.60 -12.86 -11.53
N ALA A 129 19.65 -11.61 -11.05
CA ALA A 129 20.68 -10.65 -11.44
C ALA A 129 22.07 -10.99 -10.89
N SER A 130 22.18 -11.68 -9.75
CA SER A 130 23.46 -12.13 -9.19
C SER A 130 24.02 -13.40 -9.82
N ALA A 131 23.20 -14.13 -10.59
CA ALA A 131 23.56 -15.38 -11.24
C ALA A 131 23.89 -15.21 -12.74
N ALA A 132 23.75 -13.99 -13.27
CA ALA A 132 24.09 -13.59 -14.63
C ALA A 132 25.39 -12.79 -14.63
#